data_AF-A0A924ALV3-F1
#
_entry.id   AF-A0A924ALV3-F1
#
_cell.length_a   1.000
_cell.length_b   1.000
_cell.length_c   1.000
_cell.angle_alpha   90.00
_cell.angle_beta   90.00
_cell.angle_gamma   90.00
#
_symmetry.space_group_name_H-M   'P 1'
#
loop_
_entity.id
_entity.type
_entity.pdbx_description
1 polymer ?
#
loop_
_entity_poly.entity_id
_entity_poly.type
_entity_poly.pdbx_seq_one_letter_code
_entity_poly.pdbx_strand_id
1 'polypeptide(L)'
;TAVLADGLRYKSKVSGSPFAATTSFGAATMSCFMCGKHRARSLMGTRKVLGKSQAVCSPSCKGLDEVLETAAAASAAAAAAASSAA
;
A
#
# COMPACT_ATOMS: atom_id res chain seq x y z
N THR A 1 3.69 -24.40 -17.93
CA THR A 1 2.38 -24.49 -17.22
C THR A 1 2.49 -25.49 -16.08
N ALA A 2 3.16 -25.10 -14.99
CA ALA A 2 3.32 -25.98 -13.84
C ALA A 2 2.16 -25.76 -12.86
N VAL A 3 1.60 -26.86 -12.37
CA VAL A 3 0.60 -26.85 -11.29
C VAL A 3 1.38 -26.93 -9.97
N LEU A 4 1.04 -26.11 -8.99
CA LEU A 4 1.66 -26.15 -7.66
C LEU A 4 1.30 -27.50 -6.99
N ALA A 5 2.09 -27.94 -6.01
CA ALA A 5 1.92 -29.26 -5.37
C ALA A 5 0.53 -29.47 -4.73
N ASP A 6 -0.11 -28.36 -4.36
CA ASP A 6 -1.47 -28.20 -3.85
C ASP A 6 -2.57 -28.27 -4.95
N GLY A 7 -2.21 -28.60 -6.20
CA GLY A 7 -3.16 -28.81 -7.31
C GLY A 7 -3.72 -27.51 -7.90
N LEU A 8 -3.41 -26.35 -7.31
CA LEU A 8 -3.88 -25.06 -7.77
C LEU A 8 -2.91 -24.48 -8.81
N ARG A 9 -3.45 -24.18 -10.00
CA ARG A 9 -2.68 -23.53 -11.07
C ARG A 9 -2.43 -22.05 -10.81
N TYR A 10 -3.28 -21.43 -9.99
CA TYR A 10 -3.17 -20.03 -9.58
C TYR A 10 -2.97 -19.97 -8.08
N LYS A 11 -2.03 -19.15 -7.61
CA LYS A 11 -1.86 -18.87 -6.17
C LYS A 11 -3.19 -18.34 -5.64
N SER A 12 -3.73 -18.95 -4.58
CA SER A 12 -4.96 -18.49 -3.95
C SER A 12 -4.84 -16.99 -3.64
N LYS A 13 -5.78 -16.19 -4.16
CA LYS A 13 -5.84 -14.77 -3.81
C LYS A 13 -6.43 -14.70 -2.40
N VAL A 14 -5.79 -13.90 -1.54
CA VAL A 14 -6.37 -13.54 -0.25
C VAL A 14 -7.77 -12.99 -0.52
N SER A 15 -8.79 -13.46 0.21
CA SER A 15 -10.17 -13.01 0.02
C SER A 15 -10.29 -11.52 0.30
N GLY A 16 -10.93 -10.78 -0.61
CA GLY A 16 -11.12 -9.34 -0.49
C GLY A 16 -10.28 -8.52 -1.48
N SER A 17 -10.64 -7.24 -1.60
CA SER A 17 -9.86 -6.29 -2.38
C SER A 17 -8.65 -5.83 -1.56
N PRO A 18 -7.46 -5.66 -2.18
CA PRO A 18 -6.32 -4.99 -1.51
C PRO A 18 -6.61 -3.51 -1.21
N PHE A 19 -7.71 -2.98 -1.76
CA PHE A 19 -8.29 -1.70 -1.39
C PHE A 19 -9.38 -1.94 -0.35
N ALA A 20 -9.14 -1.43 0.86
CA ALA A 20 -10.15 -1.42 1.92
C ALA A 20 -11.42 -0.70 1.42
N ALA A 21 -12.59 -1.17 1.88
CA ALA A 21 -13.87 -0.54 1.54
C ALA A 21 -13.83 0.94 1.93
N THR A 22 -13.91 1.81 0.94
CA THR A 22 -13.88 3.27 1.12
C THR A 22 -15.08 3.69 1.96
N THR A 23 -14.87 3.98 3.24
CA THR A 23 -15.81 4.83 3.98
C THR A 23 -15.83 6.20 3.29
N SER A 24 -16.90 6.98 3.37
CA SER A 24 -17.01 8.27 2.66
C SER A 24 -15.89 9.28 2.96
N PHE A 25 -15.10 9.04 4.01
CA PHE A 25 -13.91 9.80 4.42
C PHE A 25 -12.60 8.98 4.40
N GLY A 26 -12.65 7.74 3.94
CA GLY A 26 -11.54 6.81 3.86
C GLY A 26 -10.56 7.26 2.79
N ALA A 27 -9.37 7.68 3.24
CA ALA A 27 -8.28 8.22 2.43
C ALA A 27 -8.18 7.58 1.04
N ALA A 28 -8.65 8.29 0.00
CA ALA A 28 -8.55 7.86 -1.38
C ALA A 28 -7.08 7.60 -1.71
N THR A 29 -6.72 6.31 -1.81
CA THR A 29 -5.37 5.93 -2.22
C THR A 29 -5.23 6.12 -3.72
N MET A 30 -4.05 6.53 -4.17
CA MET A 30 -3.72 6.58 -5.59
C MET A 30 -2.36 5.92 -5.83
N SER A 31 -2.13 5.47 -7.06
CA SER A 31 -0.83 4.94 -7.47
C SER A 31 0.17 6.08 -7.73
N CYS A 32 1.38 5.97 -7.18
CA CYS A 32 2.49 6.83 -7.57
C CYS A 32 2.89 6.57 -9.03
N PHE A 33 3.02 7.62 -9.85
CA PHE A 33 3.39 7.48 -11.26
C PHE A 33 4.79 6.87 -11.47
N MET A 34 5.70 6.99 -10.49
CA MET A 34 7.07 6.47 -10.62
C MET A 34 7.22 5.01 -10.16
N CYS A 35 6.69 4.64 -9.00
CA CYS A 35 6.86 3.30 -8.43
C CYS A 35 5.61 2.40 -8.56
N GLY A 36 4.48 2.92 -9.02
CA GLY A 36 3.22 2.18 -9.21
C GLY A 36 2.49 1.78 -7.92
N LYS A 37 3.12 1.92 -6.75
CA LYS A 37 2.53 1.54 -5.46
C LYS A 37 1.38 2.47 -5.08
N HIS A 38 0.30 1.90 -4.54
CA HIS A 38 -0.81 2.66 -3.99
C HIS A 38 -0.45 3.21 -2.62
N ARG A 39 -0.72 4.51 -2.44
CA ARG A 39 -0.40 5.28 -1.23
C ARG A 39 -1.55 6.22 -0.92
N ALA A 40 -1.68 6.63 0.35
CA ALA A 40 -2.63 7.66 0.74
C ALA A 40 -2.30 8.99 0.03
N ARG A 41 -3.31 9.74 -0.42
CA ARG A 41 -3.12 11.02 -1.11
C ARG A 41 -2.28 12.04 -0.33
N SER A 42 -2.35 12.02 1.00
CA SER A 42 -1.52 12.87 1.88
C SER A 42 -0.03 12.61 1.80
N LEU A 43 0.38 11.40 1.36
CA LEU A 43 1.79 11.01 1.22
C LEU A 43 2.33 11.27 -0.20
N MET A 44 1.51 11.88 -1.06
CA MET A 44 1.88 12.18 -2.44
C MET A 44 2.06 13.68 -2.65
N GLY A 45 3.02 14.01 -3.51
CA GLY A 45 3.20 15.34 -4.08
C GLY A 45 2.89 15.33 -5.57
N THR A 46 2.95 16.51 -6.19
CA THR A 46 2.84 16.68 -7.64
C THR A 46 4.21 16.93 -8.25
N ARG A 47 4.52 16.25 -9.36
CA ARG A 47 5.72 16.52 -10.16
C ARG A 47 5.36 16.59 -11.63
N LYS A 48 6.02 17.48 -12.39
CA LYS A 48 5.90 17.51 -13.85
C LYS A 48 6.68 16.34 -14.45
N VAL A 49 5.99 15.45 -15.15
CA VAL A 49 6.59 14.36 -15.92
C VAL A 49 6.05 14.46 -17.35
N LEU A 50 6.94 14.59 -18.33
CA LEU A 50 6.58 14.78 -19.75
C LEU A 50 5.56 15.93 -19.96
N GLY A 51 5.77 17.04 -19.24
CA GLY A 51 4.92 18.23 -19.35
C GLY A 51 3.56 18.15 -18.64
N LYS A 52 3.19 17.01 -18.05
CA LYS A 52 1.95 16.84 -17.28
C LYS A 52 2.25 16.69 -15.79
N SER A 53 1.40 17.27 -14.94
CA SER A 53 1.50 17.12 -13.49
C SER A 53 1.00 15.73 -13.08
N GLN A 54 1.88 14.91 -12.52
CA GLN A 54 1.58 13.57 -12.04
C GLN A 54 1.72 13.46 -10.53
N ALA A 55 0.89 12.62 -9.92
CA ALA A 55 0.98 12.28 -8.51
C ALA A 55 2.13 11.30 -8.28
N VAL A 56 3.01 11.62 -7.34
CA VAL A 56 4.18 10.82 -7.00
C VAL A 56 4.42 10.81 -5.49
N CYS A 57 5.15 9.81 -4.98
CA CYS A 57 5.56 9.78 -3.58
C CYS A 57 6.36 11.03 -3.20
N SER A 58 6.08 11.58 -2.01
CA SER A 58 6.87 12.65 -1.39
C SER A 58 7.46 12.13 -0.07
N PRO A 59 8.75 12.34 0.25
CA PRO A 59 9.77 13.09 -0.51
C PRO A 59 10.39 12.30 -1.67
N SER A 60 10.40 10.97 -1.62
CA SER A 60 10.83 10.09 -2.71
C SER A 60 10.18 8.71 -2.56
N CYS A 61 10.24 7.87 -3.60
CA CYS A 61 9.68 6.52 -3.52
C CYS A 61 10.36 5.67 -2.44
N LYS A 62 11.70 5.75 -2.34
CA LYS A 62 12.48 5.00 -1.36
C LYS A 62 12.23 5.50 0.06
N GLY A 63 12.35 6.81 0.27
CA GLY A 63 12.15 7.40 1.61
C GLY A 63 10.75 7.15 2.16
N LEU A 64 9.73 7.16 1.30
CA LEU A 64 8.37 6.84 1.72
C LEU A 64 8.20 5.35 2.04
N ASP A 65 8.83 4.45 1.29
CA ASP A 65 8.80 3.01 1.59
C ASP A 65 9.42 2.73 2.97
N GLU A 66 10.60 3.30 3.27
CA GLU A 66 11.29 3.12 4.56
C GLU A 66 10.43 3.58 5.75
N VAL A 67 9.76 4.75 5.61
CA VAL A 67 8.85 5.28 6.63
C VAL A 67 7.64 4.38 6.82
N LEU A 68 7.07 3.85 5.75
CA LEU A 68 5.90 2.97 5.82
C LEU A 68 6.23 1.59 6.36
N GLU A 69 7.39 1.03 6.02
CA GLU A 69 7.89 -0.23 6.57
C GLU A 69 8.13 -0.08 8.10
N THR A 70 8.71 1.04 8.52
CA THR A 70 8.88 1.37 9.94
C THR A 70 7.52 1.56 10.64
N ALA A 71 6.58 2.28 10.01
CA ALA A 71 5.24 2.51 10.56
C ALA A 71 4.41 1.21 10.63
N ALA A 72 4.55 0.31 9.66
CA ALA A 72 3.92 -1.00 9.65
C ALA A 72 4.49 -1.91 10.76
N ALA A 73 5.80 -1.87 10.99
CA ALA A 73 6.42 -2.55 12.12
C ALA A 73 5.90 -2.00 13.47
N ALA A 74 5.74 -0.68 13.58
CA ALA A 74 5.17 -0.03 14.77
C ALA A 74 3.68 -0.37 14.96
N SER A 75 2.88 -0.39 13.89
CA SER A 75 1.45 -0.73 13.99
C SER A 75 1.21 -2.22 14.24
N ALA A 76 2.10 -3.11 13.81
CA ALA A 76 2.09 -4.52 14.19
C ALA A 76 2.37 -4.71 15.68
N ALA A 77 3.30 -3.94 16.27
CA ALA A 77 3.55 -3.95 17.71
C ALA A 77 2.34 -3.39 18.50
N ALA A 78 1.70 -2.33 18.00
CA ALA A 78 0.49 -1.77 18.61
C ALA A 78 -0.72 -2.72 18.51
N ALA A 79 -0.89 -3.42 17.38
CA ALA A 79 -1.93 -4.42 17.20
C ALA A 79 -1.73 -5.63 18.13
N ALA A 80 -0.49 -6.08 18.33
CA ALA A 80 -0.16 -7.16 19.26
C ALA A 80 -0.51 -6.81 20.73
N ALA A 81 -0.24 -5.56 21.15
CA ALA A 81 -0.61 -5.08 22.48
C ALA A 81 -2.13 -4.94 22.69
N ALA A 82 -2.88 -4.59 21.64
CA ALA A 82 -4.34 -4.51 21.68
C ALA A 82 -5.01 -5.90 21.78
N SER A 83 -4.40 -6.94 21.20
CA SER A 83 -4.91 -8.32 21.27
C SER A 83 -4.58 -9.05 22.58
N SER A 84 -3.75 -8.50 23.46
CA SER A 84 -3.41 -9.08 24.78
C SER A 84 -4.17 -8.46 25.96
N ALA A 85 -5.03 -7.48 25.70
CA ALA A 85 -5.89 -6.83 26.70
C ALA A 85 -7.34 -7.37 26.69
N ALA A 86 -7.60 -8.46 25.95
CA ALA A 86 -8.88 -9.17 25.85
C ALA A 86 -8.77 -10.57 26.45
#